data_AF-A0A3P7P9N1-F1
#
_entry.id   AF-A0A3P7P9N1-F1
#
_cell.length_a   1.000
_cell.length_b   1.000
_cell.length_c   1.000
_cell.angle_alpha   90.00
_cell.angle_beta   90.00
_cell.angle_gamma   90.00
#
_symmetry.space_group_name_H-M   'P 1'
#
loop_
_entity.id
_entity.type
_entity.pdbx_description
1 polymer ?
#
loop_
_entity_poly.entity_id
_entity_poly.type
_entity_poly.pdbx_seq_one_letter_code
_entity_poly.pdbx_strand_id
1 'polypeptide(L)'
;MRAGCIPVVIGYDTELPFFEKLDWTSSTLRMKKFDLDYMLNVISHLSLSEVDLLQTHVRHFFDSRFSSISKIVSSTLDIVNERVFPNLAKSSAAWNDPDFSEVCISLYSPLYWNLPFTLL
;
A
#
# COMPACT_ATOMS: atom_id res chain seq x y z
N MET A 1 -1.69 -3.07 11.21
CA MET A 1 -1.70 -3.89 9.97
C MET A 1 -2.34 -5.25 10.19
N ARG A 2 -1.64 -6.31 10.62
CA ARG A 2 -2.25 -7.67 10.78
C ARG A 2 -3.47 -7.73 11.71
N ALA A 3 -3.41 -7.00 12.83
CA ALA A 3 -4.53 -6.92 13.79
C ALA A 3 -5.55 -5.82 13.44
N GLY A 4 -5.42 -5.18 12.27
CA GLY A 4 -6.25 -4.02 11.88
C GLY A 4 -5.91 -2.71 12.59
N CYS A 5 -4.90 -2.65 13.47
CA CYS A 5 -4.51 -1.40 14.11
C CYS A 5 -3.93 -0.37 13.11
N ILE A 6 -4.25 0.91 13.33
CA ILE A 6 -3.73 2.06 12.57
C ILE A 6 -2.29 2.34 13.03
N PRO A 7 -1.29 2.32 12.13
CA PRO A 7 0.08 2.70 12.46
C PRO A 7 0.20 4.20 12.74
N VAL A 8 0.89 4.56 13.84
CA VAL A 8 1.32 5.93 14.13
C VAL A 8 2.80 6.04 13.77
N VAL A 9 3.13 6.95 12.86
CA VAL A 9 4.50 7.15 12.34
C VAL A 9 5.04 8.48 12.83
N ILE A 10 6.18 8.45 13.50
CA ILE A 10 6.81 9.63 14.10
C ILE A 10 7.99 10.06 13.23
N GLY A 11 8.09 11.35 12.94
CA GLY A 11 9.14 11.94 12.12
C GLY A 11 8.77 12.03 10.64
N TYR A 12 9.49 12.90 9.91
CA TYR A 12 9.31 13.10 8.46
C TYR A 12 10.28 12.27 7.61
N ASP A 13 11.36 11.81 8.22
CA ASP A 13 12.47 11.08 7.62
C ASP A 13 12.24 9.57 7.52
N THR A 14 11.17 9.06 8.14
CA THR A 14 10.81 7.65 8.02
C THR A 14 10.10 7.39 6.70
N GLU A 15 10.79 6.72 5.77
CA GLU A 15 10.19 6.13 4.58
C GLU A 15 9.55 4.79 4.91
N LEU A 16 8.29 4.64 4.53
CA LEU A 16 7.54 3.41 4.74
C LEU A 16 7.81 2.42 3.58
N PRO A 17 7.62 1.11 3.80
CA PRO A 17 7.81 0.13 2.74
C PRO A 17 6.97 0.47 1.50
N PHE A 18 7.57 0.38 0.32
CA PHE A 18 6.91 0.67 -0.95
C PHE A 18 6.30 2.09 -1.05
N PHE A 19 6.86 3.09 -0.34
CA PHE A 19 6.35 4.47 -0.32
C PHE A 19 6.17 5.13 -1.69
N GLU A 20 6.88 4.66 -2.71
CA GLU A 20 6.77 5.19 -4.08
C GLU A 20 5.48 4.74 -4.80
N LYS A 21 4.81 3.69 -4.30
CA LYS A 21 3.57 3.15 -4.85
C LYS A 21 2.40 3.22 -3.88
N LEU A 22 2.65 2.97 -2.61
CA LEU A 22 1.65 2.95 -1.56
C LEU A 22 1.43 4.35 -0.98
N ASP A 23 0.19 4.82 -1.03
CA ASP A 23 -0.25 6.04 -0.38
C ASP A 23 -0.56 5.78 1.10
N TRP A 24 0.48 5.90 1.91
CA TRP A 24 0.39 5.73 3.35
C TRP A 24 -0.38 6.84 4.07
N THR A 25 -0.70 7.96 3.42
CA THR A 25 -1.49 9.03 4.04
C THR A 25 -2.92 8.59 4.35
N SER A 26 -3.44 7.62 3.59
CA SER A 26 -4.77 7.03 3.76
C SER A 26 -4.80 5.87 4.77
N SER A 27 -3.66 5.51 5.36
CA SER A 27 -3.50 4.31 6.19
C SER A 27 -2.76 4.57 7.50
N THR A 28 -2.20 5.76 7.71
CA THR A 28 -1.34 6.03 8.87
C THR A 28 -1.59 7.40 9.46
N LEU A 29 -1.34 7.53 10.76
CA LEU A 29 -1.29 8.83 11.43
C LEU A 29 0.16 9.26 11.49
N ARG A 30 0.51 10.36 10.82
CA ARG A 30 1.88 10.87 10.81
C ARG A 30 2.04 12.06 11.75
N MET A 31 3.04 12.00 12.62
CA MET A 31 3.30 13.00 13.64
C MET A 31 4.74 13.51 13.54
N LYS A 32 4.94 14.82 13.68
CA LYS A 32 6.26 15.47 13.53
C LYS A 32 7.27 15.05 14.60
N LYS A 33 6.80 14.90 15.85
CA LYS A 33 7.58 14.50 17.02
C LYS A 33 6.69 13.69 17.95
N PHE A 34 7.32 12.89 18.81
CA PHE A 34 6.63 12.20 19.88
C PHE A 34 6.35 13.20 21.02
N ASP A 35 5.09 13.56 21.17
CA ASP A 35 4.55 14.27 22.32
C ASP A 35 3.27 13.54 22.71
N LEU A 36 3.27 12.94 23.90
CA LEU A 36 2.21 12.03 24.35
C LEU A 36 0.87 12.75 24.45
N ASP A 37 0.86 13.98 24.96
CA ASP A 37 -0.37 14.76 25.15
C ASP A 37 -0.97 15.15 23.80
N TYR A 38 -0.11 15.61 22.88
CA TYR A 38 -0.52 15.91 21.50
C TYR A 38 -1.03 14.66 20.77
N MET A 39 -0.32 13.54 20.89
CA MET A 39 -0.71 12.28 20.24
C MET A 39 -2.05 11.76 20.76
N LEU A 40 -2.23 11.73 22.08
CA LEU A 40 -3.49 11.33 22.70
C LEU A 40 -4.63 12.25 22.29
N ASN A 41 -4.37 13.57 22.22
CA ASN A 41 -5.33 14.55 21.73
C ASN A 41 -5.72 14.28 20.27
N VAL A 42 -4.77 14.04 19.36
CA VAL A 42 -5.10 13.71 17.96
C VAL A 42 -5.92 12.44 17.87
N ILE A 43 -5.50 11.38 18.56
CA ILE A 43 -6.18 10.08 18.54
C ILE A 43 -7.59 10.19 19.13
N SER A 44 -7.78 10.96 20.20
CA SER A 44 -9.09 11.13 20.85
C SER A 44 -10.09 11.93 20.02
N HIS A 45 -9.62 12.72 19.05
CA HIS A 45 -10.46 13.53 18.16
C HIS A 45 -10.83 12.83 16.86
N LEU A 46 -10.29 11.63 16.59
CA LEU A 46 -10.68 10.85 15.41
C LEU A 46 -12.11 10.36 15.55
N SER A 47 -12.92 10.63 14.52
CA SER A 47 -14.25 10.05 14.40
C SER A 47 -14.18 8.55 14.15
N LEU A 48 -15.25 7.83 14.51
CA LEU A 48 -15.35 6.39 14.22
C LEU A 48 -15.26 6.09 12.71
N SER A 49 -15.78 6.98 11.86
CA SER A 49 -15.67 6.87 10.40
C SER A 49 -14.24 7.00 9.90
N GLU A 50 -13.46 7.94 10.45
CA GLU A 50 -12.04 8.07 10.10
C GLU A 50 -11.24 6.86 10.56
N VAL A 51 -11.52 6.36 11.76
CA VAL A 51 -10.90 5.13 12.28
C VAL A 51 -11.22 3.95 11.36
N ASP A 52 -12.48 3.76 10.99
CA ASP A 52 -12.89 2.64 10.12
C ASP A 52 -12.23 2.70 8.74
N LEU A 53 -12.17 3.89 8.14
CA LEU A 53 -11.51 4.12 6.85
C LEU A 53 -10.01 3.77 6.92
N LEU A 54 -9.30 4.33 7.91
CA LEU A 54 -7.87 4.08 8.12
C LEU A 54 -7.60 2.58 8.36
N GLN A 55 -8.43 1.92 9.18
CA GLN A 55 -8.29 0.48 9.44
C GLN A 55 -8.55 -0.35 8.19
N THR A 56 -9.54 0.00 7.39
CA THR A 56 -9.87 -0.69 6.13
C THR A 56 -8.70 -0.62 5.15
N HIS A 57 -8.14 0.56 4.93
CA HIS A 57 -7.00 0.73 4.04
C HIS A 57 -5.75 0.00 4.56
N VAL A 58 -5.49 0.04 5.87
CA VAL A 58 -4.38 -0.69 6.49
C VAL A 58 -4.51 -2.21 6.32
N ARG A 59 -5.72 -2.75 6.47
CA ARG A 59 -5.98 -4.18 6.24
C ARG A 59 -5.75 -4.52 4.77
N HIS A 60 -6.24 -3.69 3.85
CA HIS A 60 -6.01 -3.87 2.42
C HIS A 60 -4.51 -3.92 2.07
N PHE A 61 -3.70 -3.00 2.60
CA PHE A 61 -2.24 -3.03 2.38
C PHE A 61 -1.60 -4.30 2.95
N PHE A 62 -2.00 -4.69 4.16
CA PHE A 62 -1.50 -5.91 4.77
C PHE A 62 -1.85 -7.13 3.92
N ASP A 63 -3.12 -7.30 3.59
CA ASP A 63 -3.61 -8.47 2.86
C ASP A 63 -3.05 -8.53 1.45
N SER A 64 -2.91 -7.40 0.74
CA SER A 64 -2.42 -7.41 -0.64
C SER A 64 -0.89 -7.52 -0.75
N ARG A 65 -0.10 -7.00 0.20
CA ARG A 65 1.37 -6.89 0.04
C ARG A 65 2.21 -7.50 1.16
N PHE A 66 1.73 -7.47 2.40
CA PHE A 66 2.54 -7.82 3.57
C PHE A 66 2.14 -9.13 4.26
N SER A 67 1.08 -9.80 3.79
CA SER A 67 0.53 -11.00 4.45
C SER A 67 1.44 -12.23 4.35
N SER A 68 2.44 -12.21 3.46
CA SER A 68 3.48 -13.25 3.34
C SER A 68 4.75 -12.69 2.70
N ILE A 69 5.87 -13.40 2.88
CA ILE A 69 7.14 -13.07 2.20
C ILE A 69 6.95 -13.11 0.68
N SER A 70 6.21 -14.09 0.17
CA SER A 70 5.93 -14.19 -1.27
C SER A 70 5.27 -12.92 -1.82
N LYS A 71 4.27 -12.36 -1.12
CA LYS A 71 3.63 -11.10 -1.53
C LYS A 71 4.57 -9.91 -1.47
N ILE A 72 5.45 -9.85 -0.47
CA ILE A 72 6.46 -8.80 -0.37
C ILE A 72 7.40 -8.88 -1.59
N VAL A 73 7.92 -10.08 -1.90
CA VAL A 73 8.82 -10.30 -3.04
C VAL A 73 8.14 -9.97 -4.37
N SER A 74 6.90 -10.44 -4.58
CA SER A 74 6.14 -10.10 -5.80
C SER A 74 5.90 -8.61 -5.94
N SER A 75 5.61 -7.91 -4.85
CA SER A 75 5.42 -6.44 -4.86
C SER A 75 6.72 -5.71 -5.23
N THR A 76 7.86 -6.19 -4.72
CA THR A 76 9.18 -5.67 -5.11
C THR A 76 9.45 -5.91 -6.60
N LEU A 77 9.15 -7.11 -7.11
CA LEU A 77 9.33 -7.42 -8.53
C LEU A 77 8.41 -6.57 -9.42
N ASP A 78 7.17 -6.34 -9.02
CA ASP A 78 6.25 -5.44 -9.73
C ASP A 78 6.86 -4.04 -9.84
N ILE A 79 7.35 -3.48 -8.73
CA ILE A 79 8.00 -2.16 -8.71
C ILE A 79 9.20 -2.11 -9.66
N VAL A 80 10.06 -3.13 -9.65
CA VAL A 80 11.21 -3.20 -10.56
C VAL A 80 10.74 -3.30 -12.00
N ASN A 81 9.73 -4.13 -12.28
CA ASN A 81 9.18 -4.32 -13.62
C ASN A 81 8.58 -3.01 -14.17
N GLU A 82 7.85 -2.25 -13.36
CA GLU A 82 7.30 -0.95 -13.77
C GLU A 82 8.40 0.09 -14.06
N ARG A 83 9.57 -0.01 -13.43
CA ARG A 83 10.73 0.86 -13.73
C ARG A 83 11.41 0.47 -15.03
N VAL A 84 11.47 -0.82 -15.35
CA VAL A 84 12.04 -1.32 -16.61
C VAL A 84 11.08 -1.06 -17.79
N PHE A 85 9.77 -1.20 -17.56
CA PHE A 85 8.72 -1.03 -18.57
C PHE A 85 7.63 -0.03 -18.11
N PRO A 86 7.90 1.28 -18.14
CA PRO A 86 6.98 2.30 -17.63
C PRO A 86 5.60 2.34 -18.30
N ASN A 87 5.54 1.92 -19.58
CA ASN A 87 4.30 1.84 -20.34
C ASN A 87 3.33 0.75 -19.83
N LEU A 88 3.82 -0.16 -18.99
CA LEU A 88 3.03 -1.23 -18.37
C LEU A 88 2.75 -0.96 -16.88
N ALA A 89 3.06 0.25 -16.39
CA ALA A 89 2.87 0.59 -14.98
C ALA A 89 1.39 0.56 -14.59
N LYS A 90 1.09 -0.03 -13.42
CA LYS A 90 -0.26 -0.04 -12.88
C LYS A 90 -0.66 1.38 -12.47
N SER A 91 -1.96 1.65 -12.48
CA SER A 91 -2.50 2.93 -12.00
C SER A 91 -2.35 3.06 -10.48
N SER A 92 -2.37 4.29 -9.98
CA SER A 92 -2.36 4.54 -8.52
C SER A 92 -3.51 3.84 -7.80
N ALA A 93 -4.71 3.82 -8.40
CA ALA A 93 -5.87 3.12 -7.86
C ALA A 93 -5.61 1.60 -7.75
N ALA A 94 -5.00 0.98 -8.76
CA ALA A 94 -4.63 -0.44 -8.68
C ALA A 94 -3.61 -0.76 -7.58
N TRP A 95 -2.81 0.23 -7.16
CA TRP A 95 -1.88 0.09 -6.05
C TRP A 95 -2.54 0.27 -4.68
N ASN A 96 -3.61 1.08 -4.57
CA ASN A 96 -4.07 1.68 -3.29
C ASN A 96 -5.56 1.50 -2.95
N ASP A 97 -6.44 1.32 -3.94
CA ASP A 97 -7.88 1.33 -3.74
C ASP A 97 -8.40 -0.09 -3.42
N PRO A 98 -9.03 -0.30 -2.23
CA PRO A 98 -9.54 -1.60 -1.84
C PRO A 98 -10.71 -2.09 -2.70
N ASP A 99 -11.45 -1.18 -3.32
CA ASP A 99 -12.60 -1.46 -4.19
C ASP A 99 -12.19 -1.52 -5.66
N PHE A 100 -10.89 -1.38 -5.97
CA PHE A 100 -10.40 -1.51 -7.34
C PHE A 100 -10.64 -2.93 -7.83
N SER A 101 -11.71 -3.09 -8.62
CA SER A 101 -12.13 -4.40 -9.09
C SER A 101 -11.02 -5.05 -9.92
N GLU A 102 -10.72 -6.32 -9.62
CA GLU A 102 -9.90 -7.20 -10.47
C GLU A 102 -10.46 -7.33 -11.91
N VAL A 103 -11.63 -6.76 -12.22
CA VAL A 103 -12.23 -6.76 -13.56
C VAL A 103 -11.37 -6.01 -14.58
N CYS A 104 -10.59 -5.00 -14.17
CA CYS A 104 -9.61 -4.41 -15.08
C CYS A 104 -8.45 -5.36 -15.42
N ILE A 105 -8.17 -6.36 -14.57
CA ILE A 105 -7.21 -7.44 -14.86
C ILE A 105 -7.80 -8.40 -15.91
N SER A 106 -9.13 -8.52 -16.03
CA SER A 106 -9.76 -9.39 -17.03
C SER A 106 -9.68 -8.86 -18.46
N LEU A 107 -9.39 -7.57 -18.68
CA LEU A 107 -8.99 -7.06 -20.00
C LEU A 107 -7.49 -7.32 -20.29
N TYR A 108 -6.74 -7.83 -19.30
CA TYR A 108 -5.31 -8.19 -19.35
C TYR A 108 -5.05 -9.61 -18.82
N SER A 109 -5.92 -10.57 -19.15
CA SER A 109 -5.74 -12.00 -18.82
C SER A 109 -4.66 -12.66 -19.72
N PRO A 110 -4.19 -13.87 -19.40
CA PRO A 110 -2.86 -14.27 -18.90
C PRO A 110 -1.78 -14.46 -20.00
N LEU A 111 -1.88 -13.76 -21.13
CA LEU A 111 -0.87 -13.85 -22.20
C LEU A 111 0.43 -13.09 -21.90
N TYR A 112 0.48 -12.32 -20.81
CA TYR A 112 1.68 -11.55 -20.41
C TYR A 112 2.63 -12.26 -19.44
N TRP A 113 2.25 -13.42 -18.88
CA TRP A 113 3.14 -14.21 -18.01
C TRP A 113 3.91 -15.33 -18.76
N ASN A 114 3.66 -15.51 -20.05
CA ASN A 114 4.26 -16.58 -20.87
C ASN A 114 5.26 -16.10 -21.93
N LEU A 115 5.81 -14.88 -21.83
CA LEU A 115 6.96 -14.55 -22.66
C LEU A 115 8.22 -15.13 -21.99
N PRO A 116 8.87 -16.14 -22.58
CA PRO A 116 10.10 -16.68 -22.05
C PRO A 116 11.21 -15.64 -22.21
N PHE A 117 12.24 -15.77 -21.38
CA PHE A 117 13.56 -15.15 -21.54
C PHE A 117 14.27 -15.58 -22.85
N THR A 118 13.64 -15.37 -24.00
CA THR A 118 14.23 -15.65 -25.32
C THR A 118 13.82 -14.56 -26.29
N LEU A 119 14.47 -13.40 -26.19
CA LEU A 119 14.86 -12.57 -27.32
C LEU A 119 16.05 -11.71 -26.86
N LEU A 120 17.20 -12.38 -26.73
CA LEU A 120 18.55 -11.85 -26.87
C LEU A 120 19.42 -12.98 -27.44
#